data_AF-A0A421K973-F1
#
_entry.id   AF-A0A421K973-F1
#
_cell.length_a   1.000
_cell.length_b   1.000
_cell.length_c   1.000
_cell.angle_alpha   90.00
_cell.angle_beta   90.00
_cell.angle_gamma   90.00
#
_symmetry.space_group_name_H-M   'P 1'
#
loop_
_entity.id
_entity.type
_entity.pdbx_description
1 polymer ?
#
loop_
_entity_poly.entity_id
_entity_poly.type
_entity_poly.pdbx_seq_one_letter_code
_entity_poly.pdbx_strand_id
1 'polypeptide(L)'
;MLPEEVKNLLLADSWFEYRGDASVSLLERPRASVIDAGGSIFISRGLFQFEDESLAAIILELNPGRIDWYTVYTALENKYGQPLELNPEKIWWTDGRTRIALERPLTVKYLDLGVFESALREQEDRRTWHENAREDFIKEF
;
A
#
# COMPACT_ATOMS: atom_id res chain seq x y z
N MET A 1 -6.83 -9.43 3.41
CA MET A 1 -7.71 -8.71 4.34
C MET A 1 -8.65 -7.86 3.50
N LEU A 2 -9.95 -7.94 3.78
CA LEU A 2 -10.99 -7.25 3.04
C LEU A 2 -11.07 -5.77 3.44
N PRO A 3 -11.59 -4.87 2.58
CA PRO A 3 -11.77 -3.46 2.93
C PRO A 3 -12.55 -3.25 4.22
N GLU A 4 -13.65 -3.97 4.39
CA GLU A 4 -14.52 -3.82 5.57
C GLU A 4 -13.83 -4.27 6.87
N GLU A 5 -12.94 -5.27 6.79
CA GLU A 5 -12.12 -5.69 7.93
C GLU A 5 -11.16 -4.56 8.35
N VAL A 6 -10.50 -3.91 7.38
CA VAL A 6 -9.61 -2.78 7.64
C VAL A 6 -10.37 -1.59 8.23
N LYS A 7 -11.57 -1.26 7.71
CA LYS A 7 -12.40 -0.19 8.28
C LYS A 7 -12.75 -0.45 9.74
N ASN A 8 -13.13 -1.68 10.08
CA ASN A 8 -13.46 -2.05 11.46
C ASN A 8 -12.23 -1.95 12.39
N LEU A 9 -11.05 -2.34 11.90
CA LEU A 9 -9.80 -2.16 12.65
C LEU A 9 -9.48 -0.68 12.86
N LEU A 10 -9.63 0.15 11.82
CA LEU A 10 -9.39 1.60 11.91
C LEU A 10 -10.35 2.31 12.85
N LEU A 11 -11.62 1.90 12.91
CA LEU A 11 -12.60 2.42 13.87
C LEU A 11 -12.25 2.08 15.32
N ALA A 12 -11.59 0.95 15.56
CA ALA A 12 -11.19 0.50 16.88
C ALA A 12 -9.79 1.00 17.31
N ASP A 13 -8.99 1.53 16.38
CA ASP A 13 -7.61 1.92 16.61
C ASP A 13 -7.50 3.40 17.03
N SER A 14 -6.85 3.65 18.16
CA SER A 14 -6.68 5.01 18.70
C SER A 14 -5.65 5.88 17.94
N TRP A 15 -4.81 5.27 17.10
CA TRP A 15 -3.80 5.96 16.28
C TRP A 15 -4.35 6.51 14.98
N PHE A 16 -5.60 6.18 14.64
CA PHE A 16 -6.28 6.70 13.46
C PHE A 16 -7.54 7.45 13.86
N GLU A 17 -7.78 8.58 13.20
CA GLU A 17 -8.99 9.38 13.35
C GLU A 17 -10.03 8.99 12.29
N TYR A 18 -10.12 7.70 11.95
CA TYR A 18 -11.05 7.20 10.96
C TYR A 18 -12.49 7.25 11.52
N ARG A 19 -13.37 7.99 10.85
CA ARG A 19 -14.77 8.21 11.28
C ARG A 19 -15.81 7.56 10.36
N GLY A 20 -15.36 6.63 9.50
CA GLY A 20 -16.15 6.06 8.42
C GLY A 20 -15.82 6.69 7.06
N ASP A 21 -16.50 6.23 6.01
CA ASP A 21 -16.17 6.55 4.62
C ASP A 21 -16.37 8.05 4.30
N ALA A 22 -15.32 8.84 4.48
CA ALA A 22 -15.16 10.13 3.84
C ALA A 22 -14.39 9.93 2.53
N SER A 23 -15.12 9.64 1.44
CA SER A 23 -14.64 9.59 0.05
C SER A 23 -13.89 8.30 -0.32
N VAL A 24 -14.64 7.31 -0.85
CA VAL A 24 -14.06 6.32 -1.76
C VAL A 24 -13.66 7.10 -3.01
N SER A 25 -12.37 7.40 -3.18
CA SER A 25 -11.89 7.86 -4.48
C SER A 25 -12.12 6.70 -5.45
N LEU A 26 -13.07 6.88 -6.36
CA LEU A 26 -13.21 6.03 -7.54
C LEU A 26 -11.93 6.23 -8.34
N LEU A 27 -10.90 5.43 -8.05
CA LEU A 27 -9.81 5.25 -8.99
C LEU A 27 -10.44 4.85 -10.32
N GLU A 28 -9.88 5.28 -11.44
CA GLU A 28 -10.33 4.90 -12.80
C GLU A 28 -10.22 3.38 -13.08
N ARG A 29 -9.90 2.59 -12.05
CA ARG A 29 -9.81 1.14 -12.03
C ARG A 29 -10.94 0.60 -11.16
N PRO A 30 -11.97 -0.07 -11.72
CA PRO A 30 -13.12 -0.56 -10.95
C PRO A 30 -12.78 -1.60 -9.87
N ARG A 31 -11.56 -2.15 -9.87
CA ARG A 31 -11.07 -3.18 -8.94
C ARG A 31 -10.10 -2.65 -7.87
N ALA A 32 -9.61 -1.43 -8.05
CA ALA A 32 -8.71 -0.80 -7.09
C ALA A 32 -9.51 0.14 -6.20
N SER A 33 -9.31 0.03 -4.89
CA SER A 33 -9.92 0.93 -3.90
C SER A 33 -8.87 1.42 -2.93
N VAL A 34 -9.11 2.57 -2.30
CA VAL A 34 -8.20 3.10 -1.28
C VAL A 34 -9.02 3.59 -0.11
N ILE A 35 -8.63 3.18 1.10
CA ILE A 35 -9.08 3.82 2.34
C ILE A 35 -8.02 4.83 2.74
N ASP A 36 -8.46 6.06 2.97
CA ASP A 36 -7.63 7.16 3.45
C ASP A 36 -8.07 7.54 4.87
N ALA A 37 -7.15 7.42 5.81
CA ALA A 37 -7.39 7.69 7.22
C ALA A 37 -6.40 8.73 7.75
N GLY A 38 -6.93 9.78 8.37
CA GLY A 38 -6.12 10.68 9.21
C GLY A 38 -5.52 9.91 10.38
N GLY A 39 -4.27 10.21 10.72
CA GLY A 39 -3.62 9.65 11.89
C GLY A 39 -3.72 10.56 13.12
N SER A 40 -3.37 10.02 14.29
CA SER A 40 -3.23 10.76 15.53
C SER A 40 -1.81 10.62 16.08
N ILE A 41 -1.35 11.66 16.77
CA ILE A 41 -0.07 11.73 17.51
C ILE A 41 1.17 11.37 16.67
N PHE A 42 1.46 10.08 16.50
CA PHE A 42 2.63 9.56 15.78
C PHE A 42 2.37 9.31 14.30
N ILE A 43 1.12 9.12 13.90
CA ILE A 43 0.72 8.93 12.51
C ILE A 43 0.09 10.22 12.03
N SER A 44 0.52 10.70 10.88
CA SER A 44 -0.10 11.83 10.19
C SER A 44 -1.23 11.34 9.29
N ARG A 45 -0.99 10.23 8.56
CA ARG A 45 -1.95 9.66 7.60
C ARG A 45 -1.65 8.18 7.32
N GLY A 46 -2.69 7.41 7.04
CA GLY A 46 -2.61 6.04 6.56
C GLY A 46 -3.40 5.86 5.27
N LEU A 47 -2.78 5.29 4.25
CA LEU A 47 -3.41 4.87 2.99
C LEU A 47 -3.38 3.36 2.89
N PHE A 48 -4.54 2.75 2.66
CA PHE A 48 -4.70 1.29 2.57
C PHE A 48 -5.25 0.96 1.19
N GLN A 49 -4.46 0.26 0.38
CA GLN A 49 -4.76 0.01 -1.04
C GLN A 49 -5.28 -1.41 -1.26
N PHE A 50 -6.45 -1.41 -1.89
CA PHE A 50 -7.32 -2.45 -2.43
C PHE A 50 -6.92 -2.99 -3.79
N GLU A 51 -6.66 -4.28 -4.01
CA GLU A 51 -6.75 -4.90 -5.35
C GLU A 51 -7.62 -6.15 -5.25
N ASP A 52 -8.71 -6.22 -6.02
CA ASP A 52 -9.70 -7.32 -5.96
C ASP A 52 -10.11 -7.68 -4.52
N GLU A 53 -10.50 -6.65 -3.76
CA GLU A 53 -10.88 -6.74 -2.34
C GLU A 53 -9.77 -7.28 -1.40
N SER A 54 -8.54 -7.38 -1.86
CA SER A 54 -7.40 -7.85 -1.07
C SER A 54 -6.41 -6.72 -0.81
N LEU A 55 -6.10 -6.47 0.48
CA LEU A 55 -5.14 -5.45 0.89
C LEU A 55 -3.77 -5.70 0.24
N ALA A 56 -3.43 -4.86 -0.73
CA ALA A 56 -2.20 -4.93 -1.52
C ALA A 56 -1.07 -4.12 -0.87
N ALA A 57 -1.37 -2.90 -0.40
CA ALA A 57 -0.35 -2.02 0.16
C ALA A 57 -0.88 -1.16 1.31
N ILE A 58 0.02 -0.77 2.21
CA ILE A 58 -0.23 0.23 3.24
C ILE A 58 0.86 1.30 3.15
N ILE A 59 0.50 2.57 3.24
CA ILE A 59 1.43 3.68 3.36
C ILE A 59 1.08 4.44 4.63
N LEU A 60 2.02 4.46 5.58
CA LEU A 60 1.91 5.21 6.82
C LEU A 60 2.87 6.38 6.78
N GLU A 61 2.32 7.59 6.74
CA GLU A 61 3.07 8.82 6.93
C GLU A 61 3.12 9.10 8.43
N LEU A 62 4.31 9.03 9.02
CA LEU A 62 4.49 9.29 10.44
C LEU A 62 4.76 10.78 10.68
N ASN A 63 4.62 11.22 11.93
CA ASN A 63 4.86 12.60 12.32
C ASN A 63 6.33 12.81 12.72
N PRO A 64 7.17 13.44 11.87
CA PRO A 64 8.60 13.66 12.16
C PRO A 64 8.84 14.61 13.34
N GLY A 65 7.82 15.38 13.78
CA GLY A 65 7.88 16.20 14.99
C GLY A 65 7.64 15.41 16.28
N ARG A 66 7.28 14.12 16.20
CA ARG A 66 6.94 13.27 17.36
C ARG A 66 7.83 12.03 17.47
N ILE A 67 8.28 11.51 16.34
CA ILE A 67 9.18 10.36 16.28
C ILE A 67 10.19 10.59 15.15
N ASP A 68 11.44 10.18 15.37
CA ASP A 68 12.48 10.32 14.38
C ASP A 68 12.68 9.03 13.58
N TRP A 69 13.34 9.18 12.43
CA TRP A 69 13.61 8.08 11.51
C TRP A 69 14.45 6.96 12.13
N TYR A 70 15.44 7.29 12.96
CA TYR A 70 16.33 6.28 13.54
C TYR A 70 15.57 5.42 14.56
N THR A 71 14.70 6.02 15.37
CA THR A 71 13.81 5.27 16.27
C THR A 71 12.95 4.25 15.51
N VAL A 72 12.34 4.65 14.40
CA VAL A 72 11.52 3.74 13.56
C VAL A 72 12.40 2.67 12.91
N TYR A 73 13.57 3.05 12.39
CA TYR A 73 14.55 2.12 11.83
C TYR A 73 14.92 1.03 12.83
N THR A 74 15.34 1.41 14.04
CA THR A 74 15.75 0.46 15.08
C THR A 74 14.59 -0.44 15.51
N ALA A 75 13.36 0.08 15.57
CA ALA A 75 12.19 -0.74 15.86
C ALA A 75 11.92 -1.79 14.75
N LEU A 76 12.06 -1.41 13.48
CA LEU A 76 11.92 -2.33 12.34
C LEU A 76 13.06 -3.34 12.28
N GLU A 77 14.30 -2.92 12.54
CA GLU A 77 15.48 -3.78 12.60
C GLU A 77 15.35 -4.83 13.72
N ASN A 78 14.90 -4.42 14.91
CA ASN A 78 14.65 -5.34 16.01
C ASN A 78 13.55 -6.36 15.69
N LYS A 79 12.56 -5.98 14.87
CA LYS A 79 11.42 -6.84 14.54
C LYS A 79 11.69 -7.77 13.36
N TYR A 80 12.35 -7.28 12.32
CA TYR A 80 12.50 -7.98 11.03
C TYR A 80 13.96 -8.35 10.73
N GLY A 81 14.90 -8.01 11.60
CA GLY A 81 16.33 -8.23 11.41
C GLY A 81 16.99 -7.15 10.56
N GLN A 82 18.20 -7.45 10.08
CA GLN A 82 18.96 -6.55 9.23
C GLN A 82 18.24 -6.32 7.89
N PRO A 83 18.20 -5.08 7.38
CA PRO A 83 17.62 -4.81 6.07
C PRO A 83 18.47 -5.43 4.96
N LEU A 84 17.83 -5.71 3.81
CA LEU A 84 18.51 -6.31 2.66
C LEU A 84 19.42 -5.32 1.92
N GLU A 85 19.08 -4.04 1.94
CA GLU A 85 19.86 -2.98 1.32
C GLU A 85 19.71 -1.68 2.10
N LEU A 86 20.83 -0.97 2.26
CA LEU A 86 20.91 0.34 2.89
C LEU A 86 21.09 1.40 1.81
N ASN A 87 19.99 1.93 1.29
CA ASN A 87 20.02 3.15 0.50
C ASN A 87 19.74 4.35 1.44
N PRO A 88 20.52 5.46 1.35
CA PRO A 88 20.34 6.64 2.20
C PRO A 88 18.91 7.21 2.23
N GLU A 89 18.14 7.01 1.16
CA GLU A 89 16.77 7.51 1.01
C GLU A 89 15.70 6.47 1.42
N LYS A 90 16.03 5.18 1.32
CA LYS A 90 15.06 4.09 1.46
C LYS A 90 15.73 2.80 1.94
N ILE A 91 15.09 2.13 2.89
CA ILE A 91 15.52 0.82 3.39
C ILE A 91 14.36 -0.16 3.27
N TRP A 92 14.63 -1.43 2.98
CA TRP A 92 13.60 -2.45 2.92
C TRP A 92 13.95 -3.76 3.62
N TRP A 93 12.88 -4.41 4.07
CA TRP A 93 12.84 -5.78 4.56
C TRP A 93 11.90 -6.58 3.67
N THR A 94 12.22 -7.84 3.38
CA THR A 94 11.29 -8.75 2.71
C THR A 94 11.55 -10.19 3.14
N ASP A 95 10.48 -10.97 3.21
CA ASP A 95 10.50 -12.40 3.50
C ASP A 95 10.08 -13.24 2.26
N GLY A 96 10.04 -12.61 1.09
CA GLY A 96 9.58 -13.20 -0.17
C GLY A 96 8.05 -13.23 -0.34
N ARG A 97 7.26 -12.90 0.70
CA ARG A 97 5.81 -12.74 0.61
C ARG A 97 5.37 -11.30 0.78
N THR A 98 6.04 -10.59 1.67
CA THR A 98 5.75 -9.21 2.03
C THR A 98 7.02 -8.39 1.88
N ARG A 99 6.84 -7.10 1.59
CA ARG A 99 7.92 -6.12 1.58
C ARG A 99 7.54 -4.93 2.45
N ILE A 100 8.43 -4.58 3.36
CA ILE A 100 8.32 -3.40 4.20
C ILE A 100 9.42 -2.44 3.78
N ALA A 101 9.09 -1.16 3.64
CA ALA A 101 10.07 -0.13 3.39
C ALA A 101 9.95 1.03 4.39
N LEU A 102 11.09 1.59 4.77
CA LEU A 102 11.19 2.85 5.50
C LEU A 102 11.85 3.88 4.58
N GLU A 103 11.13 4.95 4.27
CA GLU A 103 11.55 6.03 3.37
C GLU A 103 11.72 7.35 4.14
N ARG A 104 12.65 8.19 3.70
CA ARG A 104 12.76 9.57 4.20
C ARG A 104 11.63 10.44 3.61
N PRO A 105 11.11 11.43 4.36
CA PRO A 105 11.52 11.83 5.70
C PRO A 105 11.07 10.87 6.81
N LEU A 106 9.85 10.33 6.77
CA LEU A 106 9.38 9.33 7.74
C LEU A 106 8.12 8.58 7.28
N THR A 107 8.28 7.75 6.25
CA THR A 107 7.17 6.97 5.69
C THR A 107 7.45 5.47 5.78
N VAL A 108 6.52 4.71 6.34
CA VAL A 108 6.56 3.24 6.35
C VAL A 108 5.61 2.72 5.29
N LYS A 109 6.09 1.85 4.41
CA LYS A 109 5.29 1.18 3.39
C LYS A 109 5.27 -0.32 3.63
N TYR A 110 4.12 -0.92 3.41
CA TYR A 110 3.90 -2.35 3.33
C TYR A 110 3.40 -2.69 1.92
N LEU A 111 3.84 -3.84 1.42
CA LEU A 111 3.38 -4.42 0.16
C LEU A 111 3.22 -5.93 0.32
N ASP A 112 2.07 -6.46 -0.07
CA ASP A 112 1.87 -7.88 -0.31
C ASP A 112 2.32 -8.20 -1.74
N LEU A 113 3.38 -9.00 -1.87
CA LEU A 113 3.96 -9.30 -3.18
C LEU A 113 3.03 -10.18 -4.03
N GLY A 114 2.25 -11.07 -3.41
CA GLY A 114 1.35 -11.97 -4.12
C GLY A 114 0.15 -11.25 -4.73
N VAL A 115 -0.45 -10.34 -3.95
CA VAL A 115 -1.54 -9.49 -4.45
C VAL A 115 -1.02 -8.53 -5.52
N PHE A 116 0.14 -7.91 -5.29
CA PHE A 116 0.75 -6.98 -6.25
C PHE A 116 1.13 -7.64 -7.59
N GLU A 117 1.76 -8.82 -7.56
CA GLU A 117 2.13 -9.55 -8.77
C GLU A 117 0.89 -10.04 -9.54
N SER A 118 -0.14 -10.49 -8.84
CA SER A 118 -1.42 -10.88 -9.45
C SER A 118 -2.07 -9.71 -10.19
N ALA A 119 -2.12 -8.54 -9.54
CA ALA A 119 -2.65 -7.31 -10.14
C ALA A 119 -1.84 -6.85 -11.35
N LEU A 120 -0.51 -7.00 -11.30
CA LEU A 120 0.38 -6.67 -12.42
C LEU A 120 0.13 -7.57 -13.63
N ARG A 121 0.08 -8.90 -13.43
CA ARG A 121 -0.19 -9.87 -14.52
C ARG A 121 -1.52 -9.60 -15.20
N GLU A 122 -2.57 -9.35 -14.43
CA GLU A 122 -3.88 -9.06 -15.00
C GLU A 122 -3.88 -7.74 -15.79
N GLN A 123 -3.12 -6.73 -15.35
CA GLN A 123 -2.96 -5.50 -16.10
C GLN A 123 -2.24 -5.74 -17.45
N GLU A 124 -1.21 -6.59 -17.46
CA GLU A 124 -0.50 -6.99 -18.68
C GLU A 124 -1.44 -7.76 -19.62
N ASP A 125 -2.17 -8.77 -19.12
CA ASP A 125 -3.12 -9.58 -19.90
C ASP A 125 -4.22 -8.71 -20.54
N ARG A 126 -4.79 -7.77 -19.78
CA ARG A 126 -5.80 -6.84 -20.28
C ARG A 126 -5.23 -5.93 -21.37
N ARG A 127 -3.99 -5.46 -21.22
CA ARG A 127 -3.34 -4.60 -22.22
C ARG A 127 -3.11 -5.38 -23.52
N THR A 128 -2.58 -6.59 -23.41
CA THR A 128 -2.39 -7.49 -24.56
C THR A 128 -3.72 -7.84 -25.22
N TRP A 129 -4.78 -8.10 -24.45
CA TRP A 129 -6.12 -8.32 -25.00
C TRP A 129 -6.66 -7.10 -25.77
N HIS A 130 -6.51 -5.89 -25.23
CA HIS A 130 -6.93 -4.67 -25.91
C HIS A 130 -6.15 -4.40 -27.19
N GLU A 131 -4.84 -4.68 -27.19
CA GLU A 131 -3.97 -4.55 -28.37
C GLU A 131 -4.41 -5.55 -29.45
N ASN A 132 -4.65 -6.81 -29.09
CA ASN A 132 -5.14 -7.85 -30.02
C ASN A 132 -6.55 -7.57 -30.54
N ALA A 133 -7.49 -7.19 -29.66
CA ALA A 133 -8.87 -6.88 -30.04
C ALA A 133 -8.93 -5.67 -30.99
N ARG A 134 -8.04 -4.69 -30.80
CA ARG A 134 -7.91 -3.56 -31.73
C ARG A 134 -7.37 -4.02 -33.09
N GLU A 135 -6.36 -4.88 -33.12
CA GLU A 135 -5.86 -5.43 -34.38
C GLU A 135 -6.91 -6.24 -35.13
N ASP A 136 -7.66 -7.08 -34.42
CA ASP A 136 -8.70 -7.92 -35.03
C ASP A 136 -9.86 -7.07 -35.56
N PHE A 137 -10.28 -6.03 -34.82
CA PHE A 137 -11.25 -5.05 -35.31
C PHE A 137 -10.76 -4.31 -36.57
N ILE A 138 -9.47 -3.96 -36.66
CA ILE A 138 -8.92 -3.32 -37.87
C ILE A 138 -8.89 -4.29 -39.06
N LYS A 139 -8.66 -5.59 -38.83
CA LYS A 139 -8.67 -6.62 -39.89
C LYS A 139 -10.08 -6.93 -40.42
N GLU A 140 -11.12 -6.56 -39.68
CA GLU A 140 -12.52 -6.72 -40.10
C GLU A 140 -13.00 -5.64 -41.09
N PHE A 141 -12.19 -4.59 -41.33
CA PHE A 141 -12.37 -3.59 -42.39
C PHE A 141 -11.46 -3.86 -43.59
#